data_AF-A3WHC5-F1
#
_entry.id   AF-A3WHC5-F1
#
_cell.length_a   1.000
_cell.length_b   1.000
_cell.length_c   1.000
_cell.angle_alpha   90.00
_cell.angle_beta   90.00
_cell.angle_gamma   90.00
#
_symmetry.space_group_name_H-M   'P 1'
#
loop_
_entity.id
_entity.type
_entity.pdbx_description
1 polymer ?
#
loop_
_entity_poly.entity_id
_entity_poly.type
_entity_poly.pdbx_seq_one_letter_code
_entity_poly.pdbx_strand_id
1 'polypeptide(L)'
;MTRRTSITATSIRLTAAVGALGLLAACGGSERPRTELAAAQLNTIGVNAYLWRGALETLSFAPLASADSQGGVIVTDWYANPSNPNERVKVTVTILDQDLRADALRVSASRQVAEGAGWVDAPVQAATVQKLEDIILTKARDLRRKALAG
;
A
#
# COMPACT_ATOMS: atom_id res chain seq x y z
N MET A 1 -54.30 -13.77 -48.21
CA MET A 1 -55.66 -14.33 -48.45
C MET A 1 -55.69 -15.67 -47.73
N THR A 2 -56.48 -15.99 -46.70
CA THR A 2 -57.77 -15.48 -46.20
C THR A 2 -58.01 -16.10 -44.80
N ARG A 3 -58.42 -15.26 -43.82
CA ARG A 3 -59.33 -15.46 -42.65
C ARG A 3 -59.89 -16.88 -42.38
N ARG A 4 -60.23 -17.36 -41.18
CA ARG A 4 -60.84 -16.80 -39.94
C ARG A 4 -60.96 -17.99 -38.94
N THR A 5 -60.55 -17.92 -37.68
CA THR A 5 -61.29 -17.53 -36.44
C THR A 5 -62.49 -18.37 -36.00
N SER A 6 -62.44 -18.91 -34.77
CA SER A 6 -63.57 -19.08 -33.80
C SER A 6 -62.99 -19.72 -32.51
N ILE A 7 -62.65 -18.99 -31.44
CA ILE A 7 -63.48 -18.41 -30.35
C ILE A 7 -64.26 -19.47 -29.56
N THR A 8 -63.80 -19.73 -28.33
CA THR A 8 -64.60 -20.33 -27.25
C THR A 8 -64.46 -19.44 -26.01
N ALA A 9 -65.60 -19.11 -25.42
CA ALA A 9 -65.81 -18.09 -24.41
C ALA A 9 -65.96 -18.67 -22.99
N THR A 10 -66.03 -17.74 -22.02
CA THR A 10 -66.60 -17.87 -20.65
C THR A 10 -65.61 -18.43 -19.62
N SER A 11 -65.39 -17.88 -18.42
CA SER A 11 -66.29 -17.10 -17.56
C SER A 11 -65.50 -16.30 -16.52
N ILE A 12 -65.98 -15.09 -16.24
CA ILE A 12 -65.60 -14.22 -15.12
C ILE A 12 -66.09 -14.82 -13.80
N ARG A 13 -65.24 -14.82 -12.76
CA ARG A 13 -65.70 -14.59 -11.38
C ARG A 13 -64.71 -13.70 -10.62
N LEU A 14 -65.23 -12.56 -10.22
CA LEU A 14 -64.64 -11.53 -9.38
C LEU A 14 -64.90 -11.92 -7.92
N THR A 15 -63.87 -12.04 -7.09
CA THR A 15 -64.01 -12.00 -5.62
C THR A 15 -62.83 -11.25 -5.04
N ALA A 16 -63.07 -9.98 -4.67
CA ALA A 16 -62.21 -9.23 -3.78
C ALA A 16 -62.53 -9.62 -2.33
N ALA A 17 -61.51 -9.84 -1.51
CA ALA A 17 -61.63 -9.81 -0.05
C ALA A 17 -60.33 -9.25 0.56
N VAL A 18 -60.52 -8.20 1.35
CA VAL A 18 -59.51 -7.46 2.13
C VAL A 18 -59.09 -8.29 3.34
N GLY A 19 -57.81 -8.27 3.70
CA GLY A 19 -57.28 -8.92 4.92
C GLY A 19 -55.87 -8.45 5.26
N ALA A 20 -55.65 -8.15 6.54
CA ALA A 20 -54.62 -7.29 7.11
C ALA A 20 -53.21 -7.89 7.30
N LEU A 21 -52.24 -6.97 7.48
CA LEU A 21 -50.96 -7.05 8.20
C LEU A 21 -50.31 -8.43 8.45
N GLY A 22 -49.06 -8.58 8.00
CA GLY A 22 -48.14 -9.53 8.64
C GLY A 22 -46.80 -9.72 7.94
N LEU A 23 -45.74 -9.37 8.68
CA LEU A 23 -44.37 -9.92 8.65
C LEU A 23 -43.30 -9.21 7.82
N LEU A 24 -42.37 -8.62 8.57
CA LEU A 24 -41.03 -8.25 8.17
C LEU A 24 -40.27 -9.45 7.57
N ALA A 25 -39.63 -9.24 6.41
CA ALA A 25 -38.37 -9.86 6.03
C ALA A 25 -37.48 -8.69 5.58
N ALA A 26 -36.60 -8.10 6.39
CA ALA A 26 -35.43 -8.67 7.07
C ALA A 26 -34.51 -9.44 6.10
N CYS A 27 -33.39 -8.78 5.75
CA CYS A 27 -32.14 -9.35 5.23
C CYS A 27 -32.22 -9.95 3.81
N GLY A 28 -31.32 -9.71 2.87
CA GLY A 28 -29.93 -9.29 2.92
C GLY A 28 -29.30 -9.92 1.67
N GLY A 29 -28.52 -9.14 0.92
CA GLY A 29 -27.95 -9.65 -0.34
C GLY A 29 -27.37 -8.55 -1.21
N SER A 30 -26.49 -7.74 -0.63
CA SER A 30 -25.64 -6.85 -1.41
C SER A 30 -24.57 -7.67 -2.13
N GLU A 31 -24.90 -8.19 -3.31
CA GLU A 31 -23.89 -8.65 -4.26
C GLU A 31 -23.25 -7.42 -4.90
N ARG A 32 -22.20 -6.92 -4.25
CA ARG A 32 -21.27 -6.02 -4.91
C ARG A 32 -20.52 -6.88 -5.93
N PRO A 33 -20.62 -6.64 -7.25
CA PRO A 33 -19.73 -7.29 -8.19
C PRO A 33 -18.31 -6.94 -7.78
N ARG A 34 -17.58 -7.94 -7.30
CA ARG A 34 -16.16 -7.86 -6.98
C ARG A 34 -15.51 -7.47 -8.30
N THR A 35 -15.09 -6.22 -8.40
CA THR A 35 -14.32 -5.70 -9.51
C THR A 35 -13.22 -6.70 -9.80
N GLU A 36 -13.32 -7.36 -10.95
CA GLU A 36 -12.26 -8.14 -11.55
C GLU A 36 -11.17 -7.12 -11.89
N LEU A 37 -10.35 -6.82 -10.88
CA LEU A 37 -9.17 -6.00 -11.01
C LEU A 37 -8.28 -6.76 -11.99
N ALA A 38 -8.21 -6.24 -13.23
CA ALA A 38 -7.23 -6.60 -14.23
C ALA A 38 -5.94 -6.95 -13.53
N ALA A 39 -5.51 -8.22 -13.67
CA ALA A 39 -4.42 -8.85 -12.92
C ALA A 39 -3.38 -7.80 -12.52
N ALA A 40 -3.58 -7.22 -11.32
CA ALA A 40 -2.60 -6.35 -10.73
C ALA A 40 -1.41 -7.28 -10.66
N GLN A 41 -0.33 -6.90 -11.34
CA GLN A 41 0.92 -7.62 -11.21
C GLN A 41 1.15 -7.70 -9.71
N LEU A 42 0.84 -8.86 -9.12
CA LEU A 42 0.97 -9.09 -7.70
C LEU A 42 2.47 -9.19 -7.55
N ASN A 43 3.12 -8.02 -7.50
CA ASN A 43 4.40 -7.90 -6.84
C ASN A 43 4.05 -8.24 -5.41
N THR A 44 4.08 -9.54 -5.13
CA THR A 44 4.12 -10.06 -3.77
C THR A 44 5.18 -9.22 -3.08
N ILE A 45 4.84 -8.69 -1.92
CA ILE A 45 5.83 -8.01 -1.10
C ILE A 45 6.34 -9.12 -0.19
N GLY A 46 7.61 -9.49 -0.36
CA GLY A 46 8.25 -10.58 0.40
C GLY A 46 8.50 -10.22 1.86
N VAL A 47 8.33 -8.94 2.19
CA VAL A 47 8.61 -8.34 3.50
C VAL A 47 7.40 -7.66 4.12
N ASN A 48 7.53 -7.15 5.34
CA ASN A 48 6.46 -6.39 5.98
C ASN A 48 6.08 -5.14 5.15
N ALA A 49 4.83 -5.09 4.66
CA ALA A 49 4.36 -4.00 3.82
C ALA A 49 4.37 -2.62 4.50
N TYR A 50 4.25 -2.56 5.84
CA TYR A 50 4.31 -1.30 6.59
C TYR A 50 5.74 -0.80 6.71
N LEU A 51 6.71 -1.68 6.99
CA LEU A 51 8.14 -1.32 6.97
C LEU A 51 8.55 -0.85 5.58
N TRP A 52 8.15 -1.58 4.53
CA TRP A 52 8.43 -1.22 3.14
C TRP A 52 7.91 0.17 2.79
N ARG A 53 6.63 0.43 3.06
CA ARG A 53 6.02 1.74 2.80
C ARG A 53 6.62 2.85 3.68
N GLY A 54 6.86 2.60 4.96
CA GLY A 54 7.50 3.55 5.87
C GLY A 54 8.93 3.92 5.44
N ALA A 55 9.68 2.96 4.91
CA ALA A 55 11.01 3.17 4.38
C ALA A 55 10.99 4.02 3.10
N LEU A 56 10.13 3.69 2.13
CA LEU A 56 9.97 4.49 0.91
C LEU A 56 9.58 5.94 1.21
N GLU A 57 8.65 6.17 2.14
CA GLU A 57 8.29 7.53 2.56
C GLU A 57 9.46 8.27 3.20
N THR A 58 10.26 7.59 4.02
CA THR A 58 11.40 8.20 4.71
C THR A 58 12.52 8.55 3.75
N LEU A 59 12.76 7.71 2.74
CA LEU A 59 13.82 7.89 1.75
C LEU A 59 13.43 8.80 0.57
N SER A 60 12.20 9.31 0.54
CA SER A 60 11.68 10.15 -0.55
C SER A 60 12.39 11.50 -0.75
N PHE A 61 13.39 11.82 0.08
CA PHE A 61 14.25 12.98 -0.12
C PHE A 61 15.30 12.78 -1.24
N ALA A 62 15.58 11.53 -1.63
CA ALA A 62 16.57 11.18 -2.64
C ALA A 62 15.96 10.29 -3.74
N PRO A 63 16.47 10.34 -4.99
CA PRO A 63 16.14 9.34 -6.00
C PRO A 63 16.53 7.93 -5.54
N LEU A 64 15.76 6.93 -5.96
CA LEU A 64 16.05 5.52 -5.67
C LEU A 64 16.89 4.92 -6.81
N ALA A 65 18.06 4.40 -6.46
CA ALA A 65 18.90 3.62 -7.37
C ALA A 65 18.33 2.22 -7.59
N SER A 66 17.75 1.62 -6.55
CA SER A 66 17.12 0.30 -6.60
C SER A 66 16.07 0.15 -5.49
N ALA A 67 14.99 -0.59 -5.78
CA ALA A 67 13.97 -0.96 -4.80
C ALA A 67 13.44 -2.36 -5.13
N ASP A 68 13.88 -3.36 -4.36
CA ASP A 68 13.44 -4.75 -4.45
C ASP A 68 12.48 -5.06 -3.28
N SER A 69 11.18 -5.12 -3.57
CA SER A 69 10.12 -5.41 -2.60
C SER A 69 10.05 -6.89 -2.20
N GLN A 70 10.72 -7.78 -2.93
CA GLN A 70 10.78 -9.21 -2.61
C GLN A 70 11.93 -9.50 -1.65
N GLY A 71 13.12 -8.97 -1.95
CA GLY A 71 14.30 -9.07 -1.08
C GLY A 71 14.32 -8.08 0.09
N GLY A 72 13.44 -7.07 0.08
CA GLY A 72 13.37 -6.07 1.15
C GLY A 72 14.48 -5.04 1.12
N VAL A 73 15.11 -4.79 -0.03
CA VAL A 73 16.26 -3.88 -0.15
C VAL A 73 15.86 -2.62 -0.90
N ILE A 74 16.16 -1.46 -0.32
CA ILE A 74 15.99 -0.15 -0.95
C ILE A 74 17.34 0.56 -0.93
N VAL A 75 17.79 1.08 -2.06
CA VAL A 75 19.05 1.81 -2.19
C VAL A 75 18.76 3.15 -2.85
N THR A 76 19.17 4.24 -2.22
CA THR A 76 19.10 5.57 -2.83
C THR A 76 20.27 5.80 -3.78
N ASP A 77 20.11 6.73 -4.70
CA ASP A 77 21.25 7.37 -5.35
C ASP A 77 22.01 8.24 -4.36
N TRP A 78 23.18 8.72 -4.79
CA TRP A 78 23.89 9.77 -4.07
C TRP A 78 23.06 11.06 -4.10
N TYR A 79 22.74 11.59 -2.93
CA TYR A 79 21.98 12.82 -2.76
C TYR A 79 22.82 13.86 -2.02
N ALA A 80 22.96 15.04 -2.62
CA ALA A 80 23.54 16.22 -1.98
C ALA A 80 22.42 17.17 -1.57
N ASN A 81 22.41 17.57 -0.30
CA ASN A 81 21.43 18.54 0.19
C ASN A 81 21.76 19.92 -0.42
N PRO A 82 20.81 20.62 -1.06
CA PRO A 82 21.06 21.97 -1.60
C PRO A 82 21.60 22.98 -0.58
N SER A 83 21.29 22.78 0.71
CA SER A 83 21.80 23.61 1.82
C SER A 83 23.24 23.29 2.22
N ASN A 84 23.75 22.11 1.84
CA ASN A 84 25.14 21.69 2.02
C ASN A 84 25.61 20.86 0.81
N PRO A 85 25.87 21.49 -0.34
CA PRO A 85 26.17 20.80 -1.59
C PRO A 85 27.56 20.12 -1.59
N ASN A 86 28.41 20.46 -0.63
CA ASN A 86 29.75 19.88 -0.48
C ASN A 86 29.72 18.49 0.19
N GLU A 87 28.54 17.97 0.50
CA GLU A 87 28.36 16.64 1.06
C GLU A 87 27.29 15.89 0.30
N ARG A 88 27.52 14.60 0.08
CA ARG A 88 26.52 13.70 -0.47
C ARG A 88 26.38 12.46 0.38
N VAL A 89 25.17 11.93 0.41
CA VAL A 89 24.82 10.74 1.16
C VAL A 89 24.14 9.72 0.27
N LYS A 90 24.38 8.45 0.55
CA LYS A 90 23.65 7.32 0.01
C LYS A 90 23.14 6.50 1.17
N VAL A 91 21.89 6.07 1.11
CA VAL A 91 21.26 5.26 2.15
C VAL A 91 20.81 3.94 1.55
N THR A 92 21.11 2.86 2.26
CA THR A 92 20.60 1.53 1.98
C THR A 92 19.77 1.07 3.16
N VAL A 93 18.57 0.58 2.87
CA VAL A 93 17.66 0.02 3.85
C VAL A 93 17.40 -1.44 3.50
N THR A 94 17.50 -2.31 4.49
CA THR A 94 17.22 -3.74 4.35
C THR A 94 16.20 -4.15 5.39
N ILE A 95 15.08 -4.71 4.93
CA ILE A 95 14.04 -5.27 5.77
C ILE A 95 14.32 -6.77 5.87
N LEU A 96 14.56 -7.22 7.09
CA LEU A 96 15.06 -8.55 7.41
C LEU A 96 13.93 -9.53 7.72
N ASP A 97 12.72 -9.02 8.02
CA ASP A 97 11.62 -9.84 8.48
C ASP A 97 10.23 -9.28 8.10
N GLN A 98 9.22 -10.12 8.26
CA GLN A 98 7.81 -9.82 8.08
C GLN A 98 7.14 -9.28 9.34
N ASP A 99 7.74 -9.45 10.52
CA ASP A 99 7.20 -8.86 11.75
C ASP A 99 7.58 -7.38 11.92
N LEU A 100 6.69 -6.62 12.55
CA LEU A 100 6.92 -5.21 12.86
C LEU A 100 7.65 -5.04 14.20
N ARG A 101 8.92 -5.44 14.24
CA ARG A 101 9.82 -5.31 15.39
C ARG A 101 11.02 -4.41 15.08
N ALA A 102 11.76 -4.00 16.11
CA ALA A 102 12.83 -3.01 15.96
C ALA A 102 14.05 -3.58 15.20
N ASP A 103 14.32 -4.87 15.34
CA ASP A 103 15.41 -5.62 14.71
C ASP A 103 15.05 -6.17 13.31
N ALA A 104 13.82 -5.98 12.83
CA ALA A 104 13.38 -6.39 11.49
C ALA A 104 13.87 -5.45 10.38
N LEU A 105 14.59 -4.38 10.73
CA LEU A 105 15.08 -3.36 9.82
C LEU A 105 16.57 -3.12 10.10
N ARG A 106 17.34 -2.90 9.04
CA ARG A 106 18.70 -2.38 9.11
C ARG A 106 18.85 -1.22 8.15
N VAL A 107 19.44 -0.13 8.62
CA VAL A 107 19.81 1.01 7.78
C VAL A 107 21.32 1.14 7.76
N SER A 108 21.87 1.40 6.59
CA SER A 108 23.25 1.81 6.41
C SER A 108 23.31 3.06 5.56
N ALA A 109 24.28 3.91 5.85
CA ALA A 109 24.49 5.14 5.12
C ALA A 109 25.97 5.32 4.82
N SER A 110 26.26 5.81 3.62
CA SER A 110 27.59 6.24 3.19
C SER A 110 27.56 7.74 2.97
N ARG A 111 28.58 8.44 3.42
CA ARG A 111 28.74 9.88 3.22
C ARG A 111 30.06 10.16 2.54
N GLN A 112 30.03 11.10 1.61
CA GLN A 112 31.21 11.64 0.98
C GLN A 112 31.20 13.15 1.06
N VAL A 113 32.39 13.72 1.23
CA VAL A 113 32.62 15.16 1.23
C VAL A 113 33.40 15.53 -0.03
N ALA A 114 33.11 16.71 -0.57
CA ALA A 114 33.83 17.26 -1.71
C ALA A 114 35.21 17.74 -1.23
N GLU A 115 36.27 17.20 -1.83
CA GLU A 115 37.65 17.61 -1.59
C GLU A 115 38.33 17.89 -2.94
N GLY A 116 38.59 19.18 -3.22
CA GLY A 116 39.10 19.63 -4.52
C GLY A 116 38.13 19.32 -5.65
N ALA A 117 38.56 18.51 -6.61
CA ALA A 117 37.73 18.04 -7.73
C ALA A 117 37.09 16.66 -7.47
N GLY A 118 37.34 16.05 -6.31
CA GLY A 118 36.96 14.67 -5.98
C GLY A 118 35.96 14.56 -4.84
N TRP A 119 35.54 13.33 -4.58
CA TRP A 119 34.72 12.94 -3.44
C TRP A 119 35.48 11.96 -2.58
N VAL A 120 35.57 12.26 -1.28
CA VAL A 120 36.29 11.43 -0.31
C VAL A 120 35.31 10.91 0.73
N ASP A 121 35.45 9.64 1.10
CA ASP A 121 34.61 9.00 2.11
C ASP A 121 34.79 9.67 3.47
N ALA A 122 33.68 9.93 4.13
CA ALA A 122 33.67 10.53 5.45
C ALA A 122 32.71 9.77 6.37
N PRO A 123 33.00 9.72 7.68
CA PRO A 123 32.18 8.97 8.61
C PRO A 123 30.76 9.52 8.67
N VAL A 124 29.79 8.60 8.73
CA VAL A 124 28.41 8.92 9.07
C VAL A 124 28.26 8.81 10.58
N GLN A 125 27.61 9.81 11.19
CA GLN A 125 27.31 9.75 12.62
C GLN A 125 26.30 8.64 12.89
N ALA A 126 26.59 7.78 13.87
CA ALA A 126 25.70 6.68 14.25
C ALA A 126 24.28 7.17 14.61
N ALA A 127 24.18 8.36 15.23
CA ALA A 127 22.90 8.98 15.56
C ALA A 127 22.02 9.26 14.33
N THR A 128 22.60 9.54 13.16
CA THR A 128 21.85 9.75 11.91
C THR A 128 21.21 8.45 11.43
N VAL A 129 21.96 7.35 11.47
CA VAL A 129 21.46 6.01 11.08
C VAL A 129 20.34 5.59 12.03
N GLN A 130 20.56 5.69 13.34
CA GLN A 130 19.55 5.36 14.35
C GLN A 130 18.27 6.18 14.16
N LYS A 131 18.41 7.48 13.90
CA LYS A 131 17.27 8.37 13.67
C LYS A 131 16.46 7.97 12.44
N LEU A 132 17.12 7.53 11.35
CA LEU A 132 16.43 7.02 10.17
C LEU A 132 15.65 5.73 10.49
N GLU A 133 16.26 4.79 11.23
CA GLU A 133 15.57 3.57 11.70
C GLU A 133 14.33 3.90 12.52
N ASP A 134 14.46 4.80 13.50
CA ASP A 134 13.37 5.19 14.38
C ASP A 134 12.21 5.85 13.61
N ILE A 135 12.52 6.71 12.63
CA ILE A 135 11.52 7.36 11.78
C ILE A 135 10.77 6.31 10.94
N ILE A 136 11.49 5.36 10.34
CA ILE A 136 10.88 4.28 9.53
C ILE A 136 9.95 3.44 10.40
N LEU A 137 10.43 2.99 11.57
CA LEU A 137 9.64 2.19 12.50
C LEU A 137 8.40 2.93 13.00
N THR A 138 8.52 4.23 13.28
CA THR A 138 7.40 5.08 13.69
C THR A 138 6.36 5.18 12.58
N LYS A 139 6.77 5.52 11.36
CA LYS A 139 5.87 5.56 10.19
C LYS A 139 5.19 4.23 9.94
N ALA A 140 5.92 3.13 10.01
CA ALA A 140 5.36 1.79 9.81
C ALA A 140 4.29 1.45 10.86
N ARG A 141 4.54 1.76 12.14
CA ARG A 141 3.55 1.60 13.22
C ARG A 141 2.32 2.47 12.99
N ASP A 142 2.49 3.70 12.56
CA ASP A 142 1.38 4.60 12.24
C ASP A 142 0.53 4.07 11.09
N LEU A 143 1.17 3.59 10.02
CA LEU A 143 0.49 2.97 8.89
C LEU A 143 -0.30 1.72 9.31
N ARG A 144 0.25 0.89 10.20
CA ARG A 144 -0.45 -0.26 10.78
C ARG A 144 -1.65 0.17 11.61
N ARG A 145 -1.50 1.17 12.49
CA ARG A 145 -2.62 1.69 13.30
C ARG A 145 -3.74 2.23 12.42
N LYS A 146 -3.42 2.99 11.37
CA LYS A 146 -4.40 3.51 10.41
C LYS A 146 -5.16 2.40 9.67
N ALA A 147 -4.46 1.34 9.26
CA ALA A 147 -5.08 0.21 8.57
C ALA A 147 -6.03 -0.61 9.45
N LEU A 148 -5.81 -0.64 10.77
CA LEU A 148 -6.67 -1.35 11.72
C LEU A 148 -7.89 -0.52 12.17
N ALA A 149 -7.85 0.80 11.97
CA ALA A 149 -8.90 1.72 12.40
C ALA A 149 -9.95 2.01 11.32
N GLY A 150 -9.74 1.54 10.08
CA GLY A 150 -10.69 1.63 8.96
C GLY A 150 -11.34 0.29 8.68
#